data_AF-A0A551Y4Q9-F1
#
_entry.id   AF-A0A551Y4Q9-F1
#
_cell.length_a   1.000
_cell.length_b   1.000
_cell.length_c   1.000
_cell.angle_alpha   90.00
_cell.angle_beta   90.00
_cell.angle_gamma   90.00
#
_symmetry.space_group_name_H-M   'P 1'
#
loop_
_entity.id
_entity.type
_entity.pdbx_description
1 polymer ?
#
loop_
_entity_poly.entity_id
_entity_poly.type
_entity_poly.pdbx_seq_one_letter_code
_entity_poly.pdbx_strand_id
1 'polypeptide(L)'
;MTIKKHNNIAQYIAKQISKQSFSLIRADVLQANVDLTKKDLQHFFESWNDLKVDSYMNDGGRYRYRRYSVFRYEGSQKKLIERQGEPHYQYKEFNVLNGGIKRYFEPIKAEIQSSLVFVKIISLCINTFEEISRPPAKVLFSYLMIA
;
A
#
# COMPACT_ATOMS: atom_id res chain seq x y z
N MET A 1 -31.90 1.51 6.95
CA MET A 1 -30.73 0.86 7.57
C MET A 1 -29.59 1.86 7.57
N THR A 2 -29.30 2.47 8.72
CA THR A 2 -28.50 3.68 8.83
C THR A 2 -27.01 3.34 8.82
N ILE A 3 -26.31 3.62 7.73
CA ILE A 3 -24.84 3.55 7.68
C ILE A 3 -24.33 4.68 8.59
N LYS A 4 -23.88 4.33 9.80
CA LYS A 4 -23.20 5.28 10.68
C LYS A 4 -21.97 5.80 9.93
N LYS A 5 -21.96 7.10 9.65
CA LYS A 5 -20.78 7.86 9.23
C LYS A 5 -19.71 7.61 10.31
N HIS A 6 -18.81 6.66 10.07
CA HIS A 6 -17.64 6.48 10.94
C HIS A 6 -16.83 7.76 10.77
N ASN A 7 -16.90 8.66 11.76
CA ASN A 7 -16.30 9.99 11.67
C ASN A 7 -14.76 10.01 11.50
N ASN A 8 -14.10 8.86 11.40
CA ASN A 8 -12.91 8.68 10.57
C ASN A 8 -12.67 7.16 10.38
N ILE A 9 -12.80 6.62 9.16
CA ILE A 9 -12.54 5.19 8.88
C ILE A 9 -11.11 4.77 9.30
N ALA A 10 -10.12 5.69 9.25
CA ALA A 10 -8.76 5.42 9.69
C ALA A 10 -8.68 5.16 11.20
N GLN A 11 -9.43 5.90 12.02
CA GLN A 11 -9.50 5.67 13.48
C GLN A 11 -10.15 4.32 13.80
N TYR A 12 -11.20 3.96 13.05
CA TYR A 12 -11.82 2.65 13.19
C TYR A 12 -10.83 1.52 12.87
N ILE A 13 -10.12 1.62 11.73
CA ILE A 13 -9.10 0.65 11.34
C ILE A 13 -7.99 0.58 12.39
N ALA A 14 -7.47 1.73 12.83
CA ALA A 14 -6.41 1.84 13.84
C ALA A 14 -6.79 1.13 15.14
N LYS A 15 -8.00 1.38 15.67
CA LYS A 15 -8.50 0.74 16.88
C LYS A 15 -8.52 -0.79 16.77
N GLN A 16 -8.93 -1.32 15.62
CA GLN A 16 -8.96 -2.76 15.38
C GLN A 16 -7.55 -3.32 15.29
N ILE A 17 -6.64 -2.70 14.52
CA ILE A 17 -5.24 -3.12 14.44
C ILE A 17 -4.56 -3.09 15.82
N SER A 18 -4.76 -2.04 16.62
CA SER A 18 -4.19 -1.97 17.98
C SER A 18 -4.72 -3.06 18.91
N LYS A 19 -5.95 -3.55 18.68
CA LYS A 19 -6.57 -4.59 19.52
C LYS A 19 -6.19 -6.01 19.09
N GLN A 20 -6.12 -6.28 17.78
CA GLN A 20 -6.04 -7.65 17.24
C GLN A 20 -5.03 -7.80 16.09
N SER A 21 -4.16 -6.82 15.88
CA SER A 21 -3.09 -6.80 14.85
C SER A 21 -3.56 -6.76 13.39
N PHE A 22 -4.86 -6.80 13.12
CA PHE A 22 -5.44 -6.65 11.77
C PHE A 22 -6.83 -6.01 11.80
N SER A 23 -7.29 -5.51 10.65
CA SER A 23 -8.66 -5.04 10.44
C SER A 23 -9.17 -5.50 9.08
N LEU A 24 -10.36 -6.09 9.05
CA LEU A 24 -11.06 -6.44 7.81
C LEU A 24 -12.12 -5.38 7.52
N ILE A 25 -12.03 -4.75 6.35
CA ILE A 25 -12.98 -3.73 5.89
C ILE A 25 -13.70 -4.28 4.66
N ARG A 26 -15.03 -4.23 4.66
CA ARG A 26 -15.82 -4.61 3.49
C ARG A 26 -15.66 -3.58 2.38
N ALA A 27 -15.74 -4.04 1.13
CA ALA A 27 -15.56 -3.20 -0.05
C ALA A 27 -16.58 -2.05 -0.13
N ASP A 28 -17.84 -2.28 0.23
CA ASP A 28 -18.91 -1.25 0.26
C ASP A 28 -18.60 -0.14 1.26
N VAL A 29 -18.12 -0.51 2.45
CA VAL A 29 -17.72 0.45 3.49
C VAL A 29 -16.50 1.23 3.05
N LEU A 30 -15.47 0.56 2.50
CA LEU A 30 -14.28 1.22 2.01
C LEU A 30 -14.68 2.24 0.93
N GLN A 31 -15.39 1.81 -0.11
CA GLN A 31 -15.81 2.65 -1.23
C GLN A 31 -16.61 3.87 -0.78
N ALA A 32 -17.54 3.71 0.16
CA ALA A 32 -18.32 4.82 0.73
C ALA A 32 -17.47 5.83 1.52
N ASN A 33 -16.30 5.43 2.01
CA ASN A 33 -15.40 6.30 2.77
C ASN A 33 -14.23 6.87 1.94
N VAL A 34 -13.90 6.27 0.78
CA VAL A 34 -12.80 6.74 -0.08
C VAL A 34 -13.23 7.60 -1.27
N ASP A 35 -14.53 7.82 -1.47
CA ASP A 35 -15.09 8.70 -2.53
C ASP A 35 -14.47 8.42 -3.91
N LEU A 36 -14.53 7.15 -4.32
CA LEU A 36 -14.02 6.66 -5.61
C LEU A 36 -15.18 6.26 -6.50
N THR A 37 -15.16 6.73 -7.75
CA THR A 37 -16.14 6.32 -8.76
C THR A 37 -15.80 4.95 -9.33
N LYS A 38 -16.76 4.32 -10.01
CA LYS A 38 -16.49 3.07 -10.76
C LYS A 38 -15.41 3.26 -11.82
N LYS A 39 -15.33 4.45 -12.43
CA LYS A 39 -14.35 4.76 -13.48
C LYS A 39 -12.93 4.85 -12.90
N ASP A 40 -12.76 5.45 -11.73
CA ASP A 40 -11.46 5.53 -11.05
C ASP A 40 -10.92 4.14 -10.75
N LEU A 41 -11.79 3.26 -10.24
CA LEU A 41 -11.48 1.87 -9.94
C LEU A 41 -11.13 1.08 -11.22
N GLN A 42 -11.92 1.23 -12.28
CA GLN A 42 -11.70 0.55 -13.56
C GLN A 42 -10.29 0.79 -14.11
N HIS A 43 -9.85 2.05 -14.19
CA HIS A 43 -8.51 2.39 -14.69
C HIS A 43 -7.39 1.78 -13.83
N PHE A 44 -7.55 1.83 -12.50
CA PHE A 44 -6.59 1.22 -11.59
C PHE A 44 -6.53 -0.31 -11.76
N PHE A 45 -7.67 -0.99 -11.94
CA PHE A 45 -7.71 -2.43 -12.17
C PHE A 45 -7.13 -2.84 -13.52
N GLU A 46 -7.36 -2.06 -14.58
CA GLU A 46 -6.77 -2.30 -15.90
C GLU A 46 -5.24 -2.30 -15.87
N SER A 47 -4.63 -1.56 -14.94
CA SER A 47 -3.17 -1.55 -14.75
C SER A 47 -2.58 -2.92 -14.41
N TRP A 48 -3.38 -3.83 -13.84
CA TRP A 48 -2.93 -5.19 -13.51
C TRP A 48 -2.60 -6.02 -14.75
N ASN A 49 -3.17 -5.68 -15.91
CA ASN A 49 -2.86 -6.34 -17.18
C ASN A 49 -1.44 -6.03 -17.68
N ASP A 50 -0.74 -5.06 -17.09
CA ASP A 50 0.65 -4.71 -17.43
C ASP A 50 1.62 -4.91 -16.26
N LEU A 51 1.30 -5.80 -15.32
CA LEU A 51 2.28 -6.30 -14.36
C LEU A 51 3.34 -7.15 -15.08
N LYS A 52 4.54 -7.23 -14.52
CA LYS A 52 5.68 -7.93 -15.14
C LYS A 52 6.01 -9.21 -14.38
N VAL A 53 6.43 -10.25 -15.10
CA VAL A 53 6.82 -11.53 -14.50
C VAL A 53 7.87 -11.30 -13.42
N ASP A 54 7.67 -11.88 -12.24
CA ASP A 54 8.65 -11.89 -11.17
C ASP A 54 9.79 -12.86 -11.51
N SER A 55 10.94 -12.31 -11.90
CA SER A 55 12.14 -13.06 -12.28
C SER A 55 12.95 -13.60 -11.10
N TYR A 56 12.56 -13.30 -9.85
CA TYR A 56 13.27 -13.72 -8.64
C TYR A 56 12.60 -14.93 -7.96
N MET A 57 11.69 -15.62 -8.65
CA MET A 57 11.08 -16.84 -8.14
C MET A 57 12.04 -18.03 -8.27
N ASN A 58 12.42 -18.58 -7.11
CA ASN A 58 13.38 -19.69 -7.03
C ASN A 58 12.78 -21.05 -7.41
N ASP A 59 11.45 -21.14 -7.59
CA ASP A 59 10.74 -22.35 -8.05
C ASP A 59 10.64 -22.44 -9.58
N GLY A 60 11.19 -21.48 -10.32
CA GLY A 60 11.06 -21.40 -11.78
C GLY A 60 9.63 -21.10 -12.28
N GLY A 61 8.71 -20.82 -11.36
CA GLY A 61 7.33 -20.44 -11.67
C GLY A 61 7.31 -19.17 -12.51
N ARG A 62 6.30 -19.03 -13.37
CA ARG A 62 6.05 -17.80 -14.16
C ARG A 62 4.69 -17.19 -13.86
N TYR A 63 4.08 -17.57 -12.73
CA TYR A 63 2.71 -17.22 -12.37
C TYR A 63 2.59 -15.93 -11.56
N ARG A 64 3.68 -15.45 -10.95
CA ARG A 64 3.66 -14.19 -10.18
C ARG A 64 4.08 -13.03 -11.07
N TYR A 65 3.21 -12.02 -11.14
CA TYR A 65 3.44 -10.77 -11.84
C TYR A 65 3.37 -9.63 -10.84
N ARG A 66 4.27 -8.65 -10.96
CA ARG A 66 4.29 -7.48 -10.07
C ARG A 66 5.02 -6.29 -10.64
N ARG A 67 4.77 -5.15 -10.01
CA ARG A 67 5.58 -3.93 -10.04
C ARG A 67 5.89 -3.53 -8.60
N TYR A 68 6.91 -2.72 -8.36
CA TYR A 68 7.29 -2.30 -7.00
C TYR A 68 7.91 -0.90 -7.02
N SER A 69 7.41 -0.04 -6.15
CA SER A 69 7.98 1.28 -5.87
C SER A 69 8.05 1.47 -4.36
N VAL A 70 9.09 2.17 -3.90
CA VAL A 70 9.24 2.58 -2.50
C VAL A 70 8.91 4.04 -2.37
N PHE A 71 8.19 4.41 -1.31
CA PHE A 71 7.86 5.79 -1.02
C PHE A 71 8.31 6.16 0.39
N ARG A 72 8.75 7.41 0.55
CA ARG A 72 8.96 8.05 1.85
C ARG A 72 7.86 9.08 2.06
N TYR A 73 7.15 8.97 3.18
CA TYR A 73 6.18 9.97 3.59
C TYR A 73 6.82 11.00 4.52
N GLU A 74 6.75 12.28 4.15
CA GLU A 74 7.19 13.40 4.98
C GLU A 74 5.98 14.02 5.69
N GLY A 75 5.71 13.58 6.92
CA GLY A 75 4.52 13.98 7.68
C GLY A 75 4.37 15.49 7.91
N SER A 76 5.47 16.23 8.08
CA SER A 76 5.45 17.69 8.24
C SER A 76 4.98 18.42 6.99
N GLN A 77 5.33 17.90 5.80
CA GLN A 77 4.94 18.48 4.51
C GLN A 77 3.69 17.81 3.91
N LYS A 78 3.23 16.70 4.51
CA LYS A 78 2.21 15.80 3.96
C LYS A 78 2.51 15.38 2.52
N LYS A 79 3.77 15.06 2.24
CA LYS A 79 4.24 14.68 0.90
C LYS A 79 4.66 13.23 0.86
N LEU A 80 4.28 12.56 -0.22
CA LEU A 80 4.77 11.23 -0.58
C LEU A 80 5.83 11.39 -1.66
N ILE A 81 7.04 10.90 -1.41
CA ILE A 81 8.18 11.03 -2.32
C ILE A 81 8.62 9.63 -2.73
N GLU A 82 8.59 9.33 -4.03
CA GLU A 82 9.10 8.06 -4.54
C GLU A 82 10.63 8.00 -4.38
N ARG A 83 11.12 6.85 -3.91
CA ARG A 83 12.53 6.50 -3.83
C ARG A 83 12.84 5.59 -5.01
N GLN A 84 13.11 6.19 -6.15
CA GLN A 84 13.32 5.46 -7.40
C GLN A 84 14.49 4.49 -7.31
N GLY A 85 14.29 3.27 -7.83
CA GLY A 85 15.32 2.24 -7.90
C GLY A 85 15.65 1.54 -6.59
N GLU A 86 14.94 1.83 -5.49
CA GLU A 86 15.12 1.08 -4.24
C GLU A 86 14.66 -0.38 -4.44
N PRO A 87 15.52 -1.37 -4.14
CA PRO A 87 15.16 -2.76 -4.31
C PRO A 87 14.22 -3.22 -3.19
N HIS A 88 13.40 -4.20 -3.50
CA HIS A 88 12.76 -5.00 -2.48
C HIS A 88 13.80 -5.93 -1.85
N TYR A 89 14.07 -5.76 -0.55
CA TYR A 89 15.00 -6.59 0.20
C TYR A 89 14.30 -7.25 1.39
N GLN A 90 14.53 -8.55 1.56
CA GLN A 90 14.11 -9.31 2.73
C GLN A 90 15.33 -9.94 3.37
N TYR A 91 15.52 -9.75 4.67
CA TYR A 91 16.58 -10.43 5.40
C TYR A 91 16.37 -11.94 5.37
N LYS A 92 17.47 -12.69 5.29
CA LYS A 92 17.44 -14.16 5.25
C LYS A 92 16.82 -14.77 6.51
N GLU A 93 16.97 -14.10 7.65
CA GLU A 93 16.36 -14.49 8.93
C GLU A 93 14.82 -14.51 8.89
N PHE A 94 14.19 -13.64 8.07
CA PHE A 94 12.73 -13.59 7.91
C PHE A 94 12.22 -14.37 6.69
N ASN A 95 13.04 -14.54 5.65
CA ASN A 95 12.69 -15.32 4.46
C ASN A 95 13.84 -16.25 4.11
N VAL A 96 13.85 -17.44 4.71
CA VAL A 96 14.94 -18.42 4.53
C VAL A 96 15.08 -18.85 3.06
N LEU A 97 13.97 -18.98 2.34
CA LEU A 97 13.95 -19.50 0.97
C LEU A 97 14.47 -18.49 -0.07
N ASN A 98 14.17 -17.20 0.11
CA ASN A 98 14.43 -16.20 -0.94
C ASN A 98 15.08 -14.90 -0.40
N GLY A 99 15.37 -14.79 0.89
CA GLY A 99 15.97 -13.61 1.50
C GLY A 99 17.47 -13.49 1.26
N GLY A 100 18.04 -12.33 1.58
CA GLY A 100 19.46 -12.02 1.41
C GLY A 100 19.84 -11.48 0.04
N ILE A 101 18.88 -11.29 -0.87
CA ILE A 101 19.10 -10.69 -2.20
C ILE A 101 18.29 -9.41 -2.37
N LYS A 102 18.88 -8.44 -3.09
CA LYS A 102 18.18 -7.23 -3.56
C LYS A 102 17.41 -7.58 -4.83
N ARG A 103 16.09 -7.38 -4.81
CA ARG A 103 15.21 -7.63 -5.97
C ARG A 103 14.78 -6.32 -6.60
N TYR A 104 15.17 -6.11 -7.84
CA TYR A 104 14.81 -4.93 -8.62
C TYR A 104 13.64 -5.29 -9.52
N PHE A 105 12.46 -4.74 -9.21
CA PHE A 105 11.28 -4.91 -10.04
C PHE A 105 10.99 -3.63 -10.81
N GLU A 106 10.20 -3.76 -11.86
CA GLU A 106 9.69 -2.61 -12.61
C GLU A 106 8.84 -1.71 -11.71
N PRO A 107 9.00 -0.38 -11.76
CA PRO A 107 8.27 0.54 -10.90
C PRO A 107 6.77 0.55 -11.21
N ILE A 108 5.98 0.97 -10.24
CA ILE A 108 4.57 1.31 -10.47
C ILE A 108 4.55 2.49 -11.44
N LYS A 109 3.69 2.44 -12.46
CA LYS A 109 3.68 3.51 -13.47
C LYS A 109 3.21 4.85 -12.91
N ALA A 110 3.76 5.95 -13.41
CA ALA A 110 3.46 7.29 -12.92
C ALA A 110 1.96 7.65 -13.01
N GLU A 111 1.26 7.21 -14.05
CA GLU A 111 -0.18 7.40 -14.20
C GLU A 111 -0.99 6.67 -13.11
N ILE A 112 -0.49 5.53 -12.61
CA ILE A 112 -1.12 4.79 -11.51
C ILE A 112 -0.79 5.44 -10.17
N GLN A 113 0.47 5.86 -9.97
CA GLN A 113 0.88 6.59 -8.77
C GLN A 113 0.10 7.90 -8.58
N SER A 114 -0.30 8.55 -9.67
CA SER A 114 -1.09 9.79 -9.66
C SER A 114 -2.61 9.57 -9.71
N SER A 115 -3.07 8.31 -9.84
CA SER A 115 -4.50 7.99 -9.85
C SER A 115 -5.18 8.30 -8.52
N LEU A 116 -6.46 8.68 -8.56
CA LEU A 116 -7.26 8.93 -7.35
C LEU A 116 -7.30 7.71 -6.42
N VAL A 117 -7.38 6.50 -6.98
CA VAL A 117 -7.39 5.25 -6.22
C VAL A 117 -6.10 5.13 -5.38
N PHE A 118 -4.94 5.26 -6.02
CA PHE A 118 -3.65 5.19 -5.33
C PHE A 118 -3.57 6.25 -4.22
N VAL A 119 -3.82 7.52 -4.55
CA VAL A 119 -3.72 8.63 -3.60
C VAL A 119 -4.64 8.43 -2.39
N LYS A 120 -5.90 8.04 -2.61
CA LYS A 120 -6.89 7.86 -1.53
C LYS A 120 -6.56 6.66 -0.64
N ILE A 121 -6.15 5.53 -1.22
CA ILE A 121 -5.76 4.35 -0.45
C ILE A 121 -4.50 4.61 0.37
N ILE A 122 -3.49 5.28 -0.22
CA ILE A 122 -2.23 5.57 0.49
C ILE A 122 -2.49 6.54 1.62
N SER A 123 -3.31 7.57 1.37
CA SER A 123 -3.73 8.53 2.38
C SER A 123 -4.48 7.84 3.53
N LEU A 124 -5.35 6.88 3.24
CA LEU A 124 -6.03 6.08 4.27
C LEU A 124 -5.03 5.27 5.11
N CYS A 125 -4.05 4.62 4.47
CA CYS A 125 -2.99 3.89 5.18
C CYS A 125 -2.17 4.83 6.08
N ILE A 126 -1.71 5.96 5.56
CA ILE A 126 -0.95 6.97 6.31
C ILE A 126 -1.75 7.44 7.53
N ASN A 127 -2.99 7.88 7.32
CA ASN A 127 -3.86 8.34 8.41
C ASN A 127 -4.08 7.25 9.47
N THR A 128 -4.20 5.99 9.05
CA THR A 128 -4.35 4.85 9.97
C THR A 128 -3.11 4.66 10.82
N PHE A 129 -1.91 4.68 10.21
CA PHE A 129 -0.66 4.52 10.95
C PHE A 129 -0.34 5.74 11.83
N GLU A 130 -0.68 6.96 11.40
CA GLU A 130 -0.58 8.15 12.25
C GLU A 130 -1.46 8.04 13.50
N GLU A 131 -2.67 7.47 13.40
CA GLU A 131 -3.54 7.22 14.56
C GLU A 131 -2.96 6.15 15.51
N ILE A 132 -2.31 5.11 14.98
CA ILE A 132 -1.66 4.06 15.79
C ILE A 132 -0.40 4.59 16.47
N SER A 133 0.41 5.39 15.78
CA SER A 133 1.72 5.82 16.24
C SER A 133 1.71 7.04 17.17
N ARG A 134 0.56 7.47 17.72
CA ARG A 134 0.53 8.67 18.58
C ARG A 134 1.24 8.45 19.94
N PRO A 135 2.12 9.39 20.36
CA PRO A 135 2.46 10.64 19.68
C PRO A 135 3.39 10.38 18.46
N PRO A 136 3.14 11.05 17.32
CA PRO A 136 3.67 10.64 16.01
C PRO A 136 5.19 10.48 16.05
N ALA A 137 5.67 9.29 15.70
CA ALA A 137 7.09 9.03 15.52
C ALA A 137 7.64 10.05 14.50
N LYS A 138 8.77 10.70 14.83
CA LYS A 138 9.41 11.74 14.00
C LYS A 138 9.75 11.30 12.57
N VAL A 139 9.73 9.99 12.28
CA VAL A 139 9.88 9.43 10.94
C VAL A 139 9.04 8.15 10.85
N LEU A 140 7.96 8.18 10.08
CA LEU A 140 7.26 6.97 9.64
C LEU A 140 7.94 6.48 8.35
N PHE A 141 8.78 5.46 8.46
CA PHE A 141 9.24 4.69 7.30
C PHE A 141 8.14 3.71 6.91
N SER A 142 7.08 4.20 6.27
CA SER A 142 6.08 3.34 5.65
C SER A 142 6.56 2.92 4.27
N TYR A 143 7.21 1.75 4.18
CA TYR A 143 7.35 1.02 2.92
C TYR A 143 5.97 0.55 2.50
N LEU A 144 5.30 1.31 1.64
CA LEU A 144 4.07 0.85 1.06
C LEU A 144 4.40 -0.12 -0.09
N MET A 145 4.08 -1.39 0.12
CA MET A 145 4.13 -2.40 -0.94
C MET A 145 2.74 -2.53 -1.56
N ILE A 146 2.61 -2.17 -2.83
CA ILE A 146 1.44 -2.55 -3.64
C ILE A 146 1.92 -3.69 -4.54
N ALA A 147 1.31 -4.86 -4.38
CA ALA A 147 1.54 -6.04 -5.20
C ALA A 147 0.64 -5.99 -6.44
#